data_AF-A0A515EQW3-F1
#
_entry.id   AF-A0A515EQW3-F1
#
_cell.length_a   1.000
_cell.length_b   1.000
_cell.length_c   1.000
_cell.angle_alpha   90.00
_cell.angle_beta   90.00
_cell.angle_gamma   90.00
#
_symmetry.space_group_name_H-M   'P 1'
#
loop_
_entity.id
_entity.type
_entity.pdbx_description
1 polymer ?
#
loop_
_entity_poly.entity_id
_entity_poly.type
_entity_poly.pdbx_seq_one_letter_code
_entity_poly.pdbx_strand_id
1 'polypeptide(L)'
;MANTGKRHRLKDLDERIELVRTLNSMSVKELKTTLLSPVHVSIATGRETSTLEADRAKRRKALKANPPTPIPGNSPLSLEFIEPAEGYREVQYRAYDLLGYLNRLSESAIPKINQPKSAIAATQMRGFQSWLSTAMPMDDWPFVIQEDGRPISFAQALITGTLTENCKRLTLSEFTYELMHASNKAFSKFEQAEIERTAKKPVRKASAGKRAPL
;
A
#
# COMPACT_ATOMS: atom_id res chain seq x y z
N MET A 1 16.73 36.75 21.45
CA MET A 1 15.33 36.27 21.46
C MET A 1 15.17 35.23 20.35
N ALA A 2 15.36 33.95 20.64
CA ALA A 2 15.38 32.89 19.63
C ALA A 2 14.76 31.60 20.20
N ASN A 3 14.00 30.87 19.37
CA ASN A 3 13.41 29.53 19.56
C ASN A 3 11.94 29.34 19.98
N THR A 4 11.14 30.38 20.22
CA THR A 4 9.70 30.16 20.52
C THR A 4 8.90 29.68 19.31
N GLY A 5 9.12 30.26 18.13
CA GLY A 5 8.36 29.90 16.91
C GLY A 5 8.68 28.51 16.32
N LYS A 6 9.91 28.00 16.46
CA LYS A 6 10.27 26.65 16.00
C LYS A 6 9.71 25.56 16.92
N ARG A 7 9.65 25.79 18.23
CA ARG A 7 9.12 24.84 19.20
C ARG A 7 7.59 24.69 19.10
N HIS A 8 6.87 25.77 18.77
CA HIS A 8 5.42 25.70 18.53
C HIS A 8 5.10 24.82 17.32
N ARG A 9 5.76 25.06 16.18
CA ARG A 9 5.56 24.26 14.96
C ARG A 9 5.92 22.78 15.09
N LEU A 10 6.88 22.44 15.95
CA LEU A 10 7.26 21.04 16.23
C LEU A 10 6.20 20.35 17.11
N LYS A 11 5.67 21.03 18.13
CA LYS A 11 4.54 20.52 18.93
C LYS A 11 3.29 20.32 18.08
N ASP A 12 2.98 21.27 17.20
CA ASP A 12 1.84 21.16 16.27
C ASP A 12 1.98 19.96 15.32
N LEU A 13 3.22 19.59 14.96
CA LEU A 13 3.48 18.44 14.10
C LEU A 13 3.30 17.11 14.85
N ASP A 14 3.79 17.01 16.08
CA ASP A 14 3.63 15.81 16.91
C ASP A 14 2.15 15.57 17.25
N GLU A 15 1.43 16.61 17.65
CA GLU A 15 -0.01 16.57 17.90
C GLU A 15 -0.79 16.18 16.64
N ARG A 16 -0.37 16.67 15.47
CA ARG A 16 -0.96 16.28 14.19
C ARG A 16 -0.72 14.81 13.88
N ILE A 17 0.50 14.31 14.08
CA ILE A 17 0.84 12.89 13.84
C ILE A 17 0.03 11.99 14.78
N GLU A 18 -0.09 12.36 16.05
CA GLU A 18 -0.84 11.61 17.05
C GLU A 18 -2.34 11.58 16.74
N LEU A 19 -2.91 12.73 16.37
CA LEU A 19 -4.33 12.81 16.00
C LEU A 19 -4.62 11.97 14.75
N VAL A 20 -3.78 12.06 13.71
CA VAL A 20 -3.94 11.25 12.49
C VAL A 20 -3.78 9.76 12.78
N ARG A 21 -2.83 9.37 13.64
CA ARG A 21 -2.67 7.98 14.07
C ARG A 21 -3.91 7.47 14.80
N THR A 22 -4.44 8.27 15.72
CA THR A 22 -5.65 7.95 16.48
C THR A 22 -6.82 7.72 15.54
N LEU A 23 -7.07 8.65 14.61
CA LEU A 23 -8.14 8.52 13.60
C LEU A 23 -7.99 7.24 12.76
N ASN A 24 -6.77 6.87 12.36
CA ASN A 24 -6.54 5.65 11.58
C ASN A 24 -6.71 4.35 12.39
N SER A 25 -6.61 4.41 13.71
CA SER A 25 -6.79 3.25 14.60
C SER A 25 -8.25 2.96 14.96
N MET A 26 -9.15 3.92 14.72
CA MET A 26 -10.57 3.82 15.07
C MET A 26 -11.33 2.98 14.05
N SER A 27 -12.33 2.23 14.53
CA SER A 27 -13.28 1.54 13.67
C SER A 27 -14.16 2.52 12.89
N VAL A 28 -14.72 2.07 11.76
CA VAL A 28 -15.66 2.88 10.96
C VAL A 28 -16.86 3.35 11.78
N LYS A 29 -17.33 2.53 12.73
CA LYS A 29 -18.43 2.88 13.62
C LYS A 29 -18.05 4.05 14.53
N GLU A 30 -16.88 3.98 15.15
CA GLU A 30 -16.36 5.05 16.02
C GLU A 30 -16.10 6.33 15.23
N LEU A 31 -15.50 6.24 14.04
CA LEU A 31 -15.25 7.40 13.17
C LEU A 31 -16.53 8.17 12.80
N LYS A 32 -17.65 7.47 12.62
CA LYS A 32 -18.93 8.09 12.26
C LYS A 32 -19.61 8.79 13.44
N THR A 33 -19.33 8.36 14.66
CA THR A 33 -19.92 8.91 15.90
C THR A 33 -19.05 9.97 16.55
N THR A 34 -17.75 9.95 16.33
CA THR A 34 -16.82 10.88 16.97
C THR A 34 -16.90 12.26 16.33
N LEU A 35 -17.15 13.26 17.19
CA LEU A 35 -17.20 14.67 16.84
C LEU A 35 -15.91 15.36 17.24
N LEU A 36 -15.43 16.22 16.35
CA LEU A 36 -14.18 16.96 16.48
C LEU A 36 -14.48 18.46 16.45
N SER A 37 -13.88 19.19 17.39
CA SER A 37 -13.93 20.64 17.40
C SER A 37 -13.09 21.25 16.26
N PRO A 38 -13.27 22.55 15.96
CA PRO A 38 -12.48 23.24 14.94
C PRO A 38 -10.97 23.21 15.22
N VAL A 39 -10.57 23.12 16.49
CA VAL A 39 -9.17 23.01 16.92
C VAL A 39 -8.54 21.71 16.42
N HIS A 40 -9.23 20.58 16.58
CA HIS A 40 -8.74 19.28 16.09
C HIS A 40 -8.57 19.28 14.57
N VAL A 41 -9.53 19.87 13.84
CA VAL A 41 -9.44 20.00 12.38
C VAL A 41 -8.29 20.92 11.97
N SER A 42 -8.09 22.01 12.71
CA SER A 42 -6.98 22.95 12.51
C SER A 42 -5.63 22.23 12.64
N ILE A 43 -5.45 21.44 13.70
CA ILE A 43 -4.25 20.62 13.92
C ILE A 43 -4.05 19.61 12.78
N ALA A 44 -5.10 18.84 12.45
CA ALA A 44 -5.02 17.79 11.44
C ALA A 44 -4.66 18.32 10.04
N THR A 45 -5.22 19.48 9.68
CA THR A 45 -5.06 20.09 8.35
C THR A 45 -3.91 21.09 8.26
N GLY A 46 -3.36 21.54 9.38
CA GLY A 46 -2.36 22.61 9.46
C GLY A 46 -2.91 23.98 9.05
N ARG A 47 -4.23 24.18 9.13
CA ARG A 47 -4.93 25.43 8.77
C ARG A 47 -5.40 26.12 10.04
N GLU A 48 -5.35 27.45 10.10
CA GLU A 48 -5.86 28.19 11.25
C GLU A 48 -7.39 28.08 11.37
N THR A 49 -7.91 28.10 12.60
CA THR A 49 -9.36 28.04 12.87
C THR A 49 -10.16 29.17 12.20
N SER A 50 -9.57 30.37 12.09
CA SER A 50 -10.10 31.52 11.35
C SER A 50 -10.31 31.20 9.86
N THR A 51 -9.37 30.48 9.25
CA THR A 51 -9.46 30.07 7.84
C THR A 51 -10.52 29.00 7.63
N LEU A 52 -10.70 28.09 8.58
CA LEU A 52 -11.80 27.10 8.55
C LEU A 52 -13.16 27.79 8.60
N GLU A 53 -13.30 28.86 9.38
CA GLU A 53 -14.54 29.63 9.42
C GLU A 53 -14.86 30.31 8.07
N ALA A 54 -13.85 30.93 7.45
CA ALA A 54 -14.00 31.51 6.13
C ALA A 54 -14.35 30.44 5.06
N ASP A 55 -13.77 29.25 5.16
CA ASP A 55 -14.06 28.12 4.26
C ASP A 55 -15.52 27.63 4.43
N ARG A 56 -16.06 27.59 5.66
CA ARG A 56 -17.48 27.29 5.90
C ARG A 56 -18.40 28.30 5.22
N ALA A 57 -18.09 29.60 5.33
CA ALA A 57 -18.87 30.65 4.69
C ALA A 57 -18.86 30.52 3.15
N LYS A 58 -17.69 30.21 2.57
CA LYS A 58 -17.55 29.94 1.13
C LYS A 58 -18.33 28.70 0.69
N ARG A 59 -18.29 27.60 1.47
CA ARG A 59 -19.08 26.38 1.19
C ARG A 59 -20.57 26.69 1.17
N ARG A 60 -21.09 27.43 2.17
CA ARG A 60 -22.50 27.85 2.19
C ARG A 60 -22.89 28.65 0.95
N LYS A 61 -22.03 29.55 0.48
CA LYS A 61 -22.26 30.31 -0.76
C LYS A 61 -22.26 29.41 -2.00
N ALA A 62 -21.31 28.50 -2.11
CA ALA A 62 -21.18 27.56 -3.23
C ALA A 62 -22.40 26.62 -3.35
N LEU A 63 -22.96 26.17 -2.23
CA LEU A 63 -24.14 25.32 -2.18
C LEU A 63 -25.45 26.08 -2.46
N LYS A 64 -25.49 27.38 -2.18
CA LYS A 64 -26.65 28.26 -2.47
C LYS A 64 -26.64 28.84 -3.88
N ALA A 65 -25.56 28.67 -4.65
CA ALA A 65 -25.47 29.10 -6.04
C ALA A 65 -26.39 28.25 -6.94
N ASN A 66 -26.92 28.83 -8.02
CA ASN A 66 -27.75 28.13 -8.99
C ASN A 66 -27.13 28.28 -10.40
N PRO A 67 -26.58 27.20 -11.01
CA PRO A 67 -26.46 25.85 -10.46
C PRO A 67 -25.42 25.77 -9.32
N PRO A 68 -25.51 24.75 -8.43
CA PRO A 68 -24.55 24.55 -7.35
C PRO A 68 -23.14 24.43 -7.90
N THR A 69 -22.18 25.13 -7.30
CA THR A 69 -20.79 25.03 -7.73
C THR A 69 -20.23 23.68 -7.28
N PRO A 70 -19.69 22.84 -8.19
CA PRO A 70 -19.08 21.58 -7.80
C PRO A 70 -17.85 21.84 -6.93
N ILE A 71 -17.84 21.22 -5.75
CA ILE A 71 -16.74 21.36 -4.79
C ILE A 71 -15.75 20.21 -4.99
N PRO A 72 -14.49 20.48 -5.34
CA PRO A 72 -13.48 19.43 -5.46
C PRO A 72 -13.26 18.72 -4.13
N GLY A 73 -13.17 17.38 -4.15
CA GLY A 73 -13.03 16.57 -2.92
C GLY A 73 -11.72 16.80 -2.14
N ASN A 74 -10.69 17.36 -2.77
CA ASN A 74 -9.43 17.76 -2.14
C ASN A 74 -9.43 19.23 -1.68
N SER A 75 -10.51 19.98 -1.95
CA SER A 75 -10.67 21.35 -1.45
C SER A 75 -11.02 21.31 0.04
N PRO A 76 -10.49 22.23 0.87
CA PRO A 76 -10.94 22.42 2.26
C PRO A 76 -12.46 22.64 2.35
N LEU A 77 -13.07 23.20 1.30
CA LEU A 77 -14.52 23.39 1.20
C LEU A 77 -15.30 22.07 1.16
N SER A 78 -14.65 20.94 0.90
CA SER A 78 -15.28 19.61 0.88
C SER A 78 -15.55 19.06 2.28
N LEU A 79 -14.92 19.61 3.33
CA LEU A 79 -15.18 19.21 4.71
C LEU A 79 -16.61 19.59 5.13
N GLU A 80 -17.36 18.58 5.51
CA GLU A 80 -18.70 18.75 6.10
C GLU A 80 -18.58 19.17 7.56
N PHE A 81 -19.52 20.02 7.98
CA PHE A 81 -19.58 20.52 9.34
C PHE A 81 -21.02 20.48 9.83
N ILE A 82 -21.16 20.27 11.14
CA ILE A 82 -22.43 20.25 11.85
C ILE A 82 -22.60 21.62 12.49
N GLU A 83 -23.72 22.28 12.16
CA GLU A 83 -24.03 23.58 12.75
C GLU A 83 -24.26 23.46 14.26
N PRO A 84 -23.98 24.52 15.03
CA PRO A 84 -24.29 24.54 16.46
C PRO A 84 -25.77 24.25 16.68
N ALA A 85 -26.07 23.29 17.53
CA ALA A 85 -27.42 22.88 17.90
C ALA A 85 -27.60 22.98 19.42
N GLU A 86 -28.82 22.77 19.92
CA GLU A 86 -29.15 22.74 21.35
C GLU A 86 -28.34 21.62 22.08
N GLY A 87 -27.13 21.94 22.52
CA GLY A 87 -26.18 20.99 23.11
C GLY A 87 -24.72 21.27 22.76
N TYR A 88 -24.46 21.95 21.63
CA TYR A 88 -23.11 22.30 21.18
C TYR A 88 -23.04 23.79 20.85
N ARG A 89 -22.24 24.55 21.62
CA ARG A 89 -22.01 25.98 21.37
C ARG A 89 -21.13 26.24 20.14
N GLU A 90 -20.38 25.24 19.70
CA GLU A 90 -19.41 25.35 18.61
C GLU A 90 -19.73 24.40 17.47
N VAL A 91 -19.31 24.79 16.26
CA VAL A 91 -19.37 23.96 15.05
C VAL A 91 -18.55 22.69 15.25
N GLN A 92 -19.11 21.55 14.88
CA GLN A 92 -18.44 20.25 14.98
C GLN A 92 -18.14 19.67 13.60
N TYR A 93 -17.17 18.77 13.53
CA TYR A 93 -16.80 17.99 12.35
C TYR A 93 -16.83 16.51 12.70
N ARG A 94 -17.23 15.64 11.77
CA ARG A 94 -17.12 14.20 12.01
C ARG A 94 -15.70 13.73 11.74
N ALA A 95 -15.19 12.85 12.60
CA ALA A 95 -13.90 12.21 12.40
C ALA A 95 -13.81 11.48 11.05
N TYR A 96 -14.89 10.83 10.63
CA TYR A 96 -15.00 10.17 9.32
C TYR A 96 -14.76 11.12 8.14
N ASP A 97 -15.38 12.30 8.15
CA ASP A 97 -15.28 13.26 7.05
C ASP A 97 -13.89 13.89 6.98
N LEU A 98 -13.29 14.15 8.14
CA LEU A 98 -11.92 14.63 8.25
C LEU A 98 -10.92 13.60 7.70
N LEU A 99 -11.04 12.33 8.11
CA LEU A 99 -10.16 11.27 7.63
C LEU A 99 -10.31 11.08 6.11
N GLY A 100 -11.55 11.07 5.60
CA GLY A 100 -11.81 10.99 4.17
C GLY A 100 -11.21 12.16 3.39
N TYR A 101 -11.26 13.38 3.94
CA TYR A 101 -10.60 14.55 3.35
C TYR A 101 -9.07 14.41 3.35
N LEU A 102 -8.47 14.00 4.46
CA LEU A 102 -7.01 13.82 4.56
C LEU A 102 -6.50 12.77 3.58
N ASN A 103 -7.24 11.67 3.39
CA ASN A 103 -6.91 10.64 2.41
C ASN A 103 -6.93 11.23 0.99
N ARG A 104 -8.00 11.93 0.60
CA ARG A 104 -8.08 12.61 -0.71
C ARG A 104 -6.99 13.66 -0.90
N LEU A 105 -6.63 14.38 0.17
CA LEU A 105 -5.56 15.37 0.14
C LEU A 105 -4.22 14.68 -0.11
N SER A 106 -3.94 13.57 0.58
CA SER A 106 -2.73 12.78 0.40
C SER A 106 -2.63 12.18 -1.01
N GLU A 107 -3.73 11.68 -1.56
CA GLU A 107 -3.82 11.17 -2.93
C GLU A 107 -3.55 12.28 -3.96
N SER A 108 -3.99 13.51 -3.68
CA SER A 108 -3.79 14.67 -4.56
C SER A 108 -2.42 15.33 -4.43
N ALA A 109 -1.73 15.13 -3.28
CA ALA A 109 -0.40 15.67 -3.00
C ALA A 109 0.72 14.82 -3.61
N ILE A 110 0.41 13.59 -4.04
CA ILE A 110 1.30 12.81 -4.90
C ILE A 110 1.38 13.57 -6.23
N PRO A 111 2.56 14.15 -6.58
CA PRO A 111 2.68 14.86 -7.84
C PRO A 111 2.29 13.89 -8.96
N LYS A 112 1.30 14.29 -9.75
CA LYS A 112 1.04 13.66 -11.05
C LYS A 112 2.25 13.97 -11.92
N ILE A 113 3.32 13.19 -11.74
CA ILE A 113 4.39 13.08 -12.73
C ILE A 113 3.66 12.87 -14.04
N ASN A 114 3.92 13.72 -15.03
CA ASN A 114 3.39 13.59 -16.38
C ASN A 114 3.88 12.26 -16.96
N GLN A 115 3.27 11.16 -16.54
CA GLN A 115 3.44 9.88 -17.17
C GLN A 115 2.67 9.96 -18.49
N PRO A 116 3.30 9.58 -19.61
CA PRO A 116 2.56 9.46 -20.86
C PRO A 116 1.36 8.55 -20.61
N LYS A 117 0.21 8.90 -21.18
CA LYS A 117 -1.07 8.19 -21.05
C LYS A 117 -0.90 6.72 -21.47
N SER A 118 -0.40 5.88 -20.57
CA SER A 118 -0.60 4.45 -20.57
C SER A 118 -1.55 4.19 -19.42
N ALA A 119 -2.72 3.66 -19.75
CA ALA A 119 -3.80 3.49 -18.82
C ALA A 119 -3.37 2.61 -17.63
N ILE A 120 -3.87 3.02 -16.47
CA ILE A 120 -3.87 2.34 -15.17
C ILE A 120 -2.51 2.32 -14.44
N ALA A 121 -2.52 2.58 -13.12
CA ALA A 121 -1.47 2.38 -12.09
C ALA A 121 -1.44 3.57 -11.11
N ALA A 122 -2.41 3.66 -10.19
CA ALA A 122 -2.20 4.45 -8.96
C ALA A 122 -3.18 4.18 -7.80
N THR A 123 -4.16 3.28 -7.95
CA THR A 123 -5.10 2.98 -6.83
C THR A 123 -5.46 1.50 -6.70
N GLN A 124 -4.74 0.63 -7.40
CA GLN A 124 -4.75 -0.81 -7.19
C GLN A 124 -3.29 -1.25 -7.26
N MET A 125 -2.77 -1.84 -6.18
CA MET A 125 -1.43 -2.42 -6.19
C MET A 125 -1.38 -3.49 -7.29
N ARG A 126 -0.72 -3.17 -8.40
CA ARG A 126 -0.70 -3.91 -9.68
C ARG A 126 0.13 -5.21 -9.63
N GLY A 127 0.19 -5.86 -8.49
CA GLY A 127 0.97 -7.08 -8.28
C GLY A 127 2.47 -6.81 -8.06
N PHE A 128 3.20 -7.91 -7.89
CA PHE A 128 4.60 -7.91 -7.48
C PHE A 128 5.52 -7.08 -8.40
N GLN A 129 5.27 -7.09 -9.71
CA GLN A 129 6.06 -6.31 -10.69
C GLN A 129 6.00 -4.80 -10.44
N SER A 130 4.84 -4.28 -10.04
CA SER A 130 4.71 -2.87 -9.69
C SER A 130 5.36 -2.55 -8.34
N TRP A 131 5.25 -3.45 -7.36
CA TRP A 131 5.97 -3.29 -6.09
C TRP A 131 7.49 -3.25 -6.31
N LEU A 132 8.04 -4.16 -7.11
CA LEU A 132 9.47 -4.19 -7.45
C LEU A 132 9.99 -2.85 -8.02
N SER A 133 9.17 -2.14 -8.80
CA SER A 133 9.58 -0.87 -9.42
C SER A 133 9.70 0.29 -8.43
N THR A 134 9.13 0.18 -7.23
CA THR A 134 9.09 1.25 -6.23
C THR A 134 9.61 0.84 -4.85
N ALA A 135 9.91 -0.44 -4.64
CA ALA A 135 10.30 -0.98 -3.35
C ALA A 135 11.65 -0.45 -2.86
N MET A 136 11.71 -0.05 -1.60
CA MET A 136 12.93 0.25 -0.87
C MET A 136 13.52 -1.04 -0.25
N PRO A 137 14.82 -1.07 0.10
CA PRO A 137 15.47 -2.28 0.61
C PRO A 137 14.83 -2.90 1.86
N MET A 138 14.16 -2.10 2.67
CA MET A 138 13.49 -2.52 3.91
C MET A 138 12.01 -2.87 3.70
N ASP A 139 11.45 -2.60 2.51
CA ASP A 139 10.06 -2.92 2.22
C ASP A 139 9.92 -4.43 2.05
N ASP A 140 8.82 -4.98 2.57
CA ASP A 140 8.49 -6.40 2.47
C ASP A 140 7.22 -6.62 1.61
N TRP A 141 7.15 -7.79 0.99
CA TRP A 141 6.01 -8.22 0.17
C TRP A 141 5.55 -9.62 0.58
N PRO A 142 4.24 -9.91 0.56
CA PRO A 142 3.73 -11.24 0.84
C PRO A 142 3.99 -12.21 -0.32
N PHE A 143 4.68 -13.31 0.00
CA PHE A 143 4.91 -14.44 -0.88
C PHE A 143 4.36 -15.73 -0.29
N VAL A 144 4.08 -16.66 -1.17
CA VAL A 144 3.74 -18.05 -0.88
C VAL A 144 4.93 -18.89 -1.33
N ILE A 145 5.45 -19.74 -0.45
CA ILE A 145 6.52 -20.67 -0.79
C ILE A 145 5.90 -21.94 -1.36
N GLN A 146 6.18 -22.22 -2.62
CA GLN A 146 5.71 -23.41 -3.32
C GLN A 146 6.40 -24.68 -2.78
N GLU A 147 5.87 -25.86 -3.07
CA GLU A 147 6.46 -27.14 -2.63
C GLU A 147 7.89 -27.34 -3.16
N ASP A 148 8.20 -26.78 -4.32
CA ASP A 148 9.54 -26.80 -4.91
C ASP A 148 10.51 -25.79 -4.27
N GLY A 149 10.02 -24.97 -3.34
CA GLY A 149 10.76 -23.93 -2.63
C GLY A 149 10.72 -22.56 -3.31
N ARG A 150 10.09 -22.40 -4.47
CA ARG A 150 10.06 -21.11 -5.17
C ARG A 150 9.12 -20.13 -4.48
N PRO A 151 9.55 -18.88 -4.22
CA PRO A 151 8.63 -17.84 -3.76
C PRO A 151 7.78 -17.33 -4.94
N ILE A 152 6.45 -17.36 -4.78
CA ILE A 152 5.50 -16.74 -5.70
C ILE A 152 4.70 -15.66 -4.98
N SER A 153 4.38 -14.56 -5.65
CA SER A 153 3.56 -13.49 -5.06
C SER A 153 2.23 -14.06 -4.56
N PHE A 154 1.79 -13.67 -3.37
CA PHE A 154 0.52 -14.14 -2.80
C PHE A 154 -0.68 -13.90 -3.74
N ALA A 155 -0.73 -12.71 -4.36
CA ALA A 155 -1.76 -12.39 -5.34
C ALA A 155 -1.72 -13.31 -6.57
N GLN A 156 -0.52 -13.68 -7.02
CA GLN A 156 -0.36 -14.60 -8.14
C GLN A 156 -0.80 -16.02 -7.75
N ALA A 157 -0.41 -16.51 -6.58
CA ALA A 157 -0.80 -17.83 -6.07
C ALA A 157 -2.32 -17.97 -5.93
N LEU A 158 -3.00 -16.90 -5.51
CA LEU A 158 -4.46 -16.85 -5.40
C LEU A 158 -5.13 -16.92 -6.77
N ILE A 159 -4.55 -16.27 -7.80
CA ILE A 159 -5.06 -16.33 -9.18
C ILE A 159 -4.82 -17.70 -9.81
N THR A 160 -3.66 -18.32 -9.57
CA THR A 160 -3.28 -19.61 -10.18
C THR A 160 -3.78 -20.83 -9.40
N GLY A 161 -4.40 -20.62 -8.23
CA GLY A 161 -4.86 -21.72 -7.38
C GLY A 161 -3.71 -22.53 -6.76
N THR A 162 -2.53 -21.94 -6.63
CA THR A 162 -1.31 -22.60 -6.11
C THR A 162 -0.96 -22.10 -4.71
N LEU A 163 -1.97 -21.75 -3.92
CA LEU A 163 -1.78 -21.25 -2.57
C LEU A 163 -1.31 -22.40 -1.65
N THR A 164 -0.26 -22.16 -0.88
CA THR A 164 0.24 -23.11 0.13
C THR A 164 0.11 -22.49 1.52
N GLU A 165 0.21 -23.32 2.56
CA GLU A 165 0.16 -22.85 3.96
C GLU A 165 1.41 -22.05 4.36
N ASN A 166 2.48 -22.12 3.57
CA ASN A 166 3.76 -21.49 3.86
C ASN A 166 3.83 -20.07 3.25
N CYS A 167 3.16 -19.12 3.90
CA CYS A 167 3.19 -17.71 3.52
C CYS A 167 4.27 -16.96 4.32
N LYS A 168 5.12 -16.21 3.63
CA LYS A 168 6.16 -15.36 4.24
C LYS A 168 6.07 -13.94 3.72
N ARG A 169 6.38 -12.95 4.55
CA ARG A 169 6.70 -11.60 4.08
C ARG A 169 8.20 -11.52 3.90
N LEU A 170 8.64 -11.19 2.70
CA LEU A 170 10.06 -11.16 2.35
C LEU A 170 10.41 -9.79 1.81
N THR A 171 11.55 -9.26 2.25
CA THR A 171 12.22 -8.15 1.59
C THR A 171 12.75 -8.57 0.22
N LEU A 172 13.20 -7.60 -0.58
CA LEU A 172 13.80 -7.90 -1.89
C LEU A 172 15.02 -8.83 -1.75
N SER A 173 15.86 -8.61 -0.73
CA SER A 173 17.04 -9.44 -0.48
C SER A 173 16.65 -10.87 -0.10
N GLU A 174 15.72 -11.04 0.82
CA GLU A 174 15.25 -12.37 1.24
C GLU A 174 14.53 -13.11 0.10
N PHE A 175 13.75 -12.40 -0.72
CA PHE A 175 13.14 -12.97 -1.93
C PHE A 175 14.21 -13.51 -2.89
N THR A 176 15.26 -12.71 -3.17
CA THR A 176 16.35 -13.16 -4.06
C THR A 176 17.10 -14.36 -3.49
N TYR A 177 17.29 -14.40 -2.17
CA TYR A 177 17.93 -15.52 -1.48
C TYR A 177 17.12 -16.81 -1.60
N GLU A 178 15.81 -16.75 -1.33
CA GLU A 178 14.90 -17.90 -1.46
C GLU A 178 14.82 -18.38 -2.93
N LEU A 179 14.74 -17.44 -3.88
CA LEU A 179 14.75 -17.77 -5.32
C LEU A 179 16.05 -18.47 -5.74
N MET A 180 17.20 -17.98 -5.27
CA MET A 180 18.51 -18.58 -5.53
C MET A 180 18.57 -19.99 -4.94
N HIS A 181 18.12 -20.17 -3.70
CA HIS A 181 18.14 -21.46 -3.03
C HIS A 181 17.25 -22.49 -3.73
N ALA A 182 16.05 -22.08 -4.18
CA ALA A 182 15.16 -22.93 -4.97
C ALA A 182 15.76 -23.30 -6.33
N SER A 183 16.40 -22.33 -7.00
CA SER A 183 17.05 -22.53 -8.30
C SER A 183 18.23 -23.50 -8.20
N ASN A 184 19.09 -23.35 -7.19
CA ASN A 184 20.20 -24.27 -6.94
C ASN A 184 19.70 -25.69 -6.67
N LYS A 185 18.66 -25.85 -5.85
CA LYS A 185 18.05 -27.16 -5.58
C LYS A 185 17.49 -27.81 -6.85
N ALA A 186 16.83 -27.04 -7.70
CA ALA A 186 16.32 -27.54 -8.98
C ALA A 186 17.45 -27.93 -9.94
N PHE A 187 18.52 -27.13 -10.00
CA PHE A 187 19.69 -27.40 -10.82
C PHE A 187 20.42 -28.68 -10.38
N SER A 188 20.72 -28.83 -9.08
CA SER A 188 21.38 -30.04 -8.56
C SER A 188 20.56 -31.31 -8.81
N LYS A 189 19.22 -31.23 -8.68
CA LYS A 189 18.33 -32.36 -9.03
C LYS A 189 18.40 -32.72 -10.52
N PHE A 190 18.47 -31.71 -11.39
CA PHE A 190 18.60 -31.92 -12.83
C PHE A 190 19.95 -32.57 -13.18
N GLU A 191 21.06 -32.06 -12.64
CA GLU A 191 22.38 -32.64 -12.86
C GLU A 191 22.44 -34.10 -12.39
N GLN A 192 21.90 -34.39 -11.21
CA GLN A 192 21.87 -35.75 -10.67
C GLN A 192 21.06 -36.70 -11.58
N ALA A 193 19.89 -36.26 -12.06
CA ALA A 193 19.07 -37.05 -12.96
C ALA A 193 19.77 -37.33 -14.30
N GLU A 194 20.53 -36.36 -14.84
CA GLU A 194 21.26 -36.52 -16.10
C GLU A 194 22.47 -37.45 -15.93
N ILE A 195 23.18 -37.37 -14.81
CA ILE A 195 24.25 -38.32 -14.44
C ILE A 195 23.68 -39.74 -14.33
N GLU A 196 22.53 -39.92 -13.67
CA GLU A 196 21.90 -41.24 -13.57
C GLU A 196 21.45 -41.77 -14.94
N ARG A 197 20.93 -40.91 -15.82
CA ARG A 197 20.49 -41.28 -17.16
C ARG A 197 21.66 -41.69 -18.07
N THR A 198 22.78 -40.97 -17.97
CA THR A 198 24.00 -41.27 -18.72
C THR A 198 24.72 -42.51 -18.19
N ALA A 199 24.78 -42.69 -16.86
CA ALA A 199 25.32 -43.88 -16.21
C ALA A 199 24.49 -45.15 -16.50
N LYS A 200 23.18 -45.02 -16.73
CA LYS A 200 22.28 -46.13 -17.08
C LYS A 200 22.26 -46.51 -18.57
N LYS A 201 23.03 -45.89 -19.46
CA LYS A 201 23.15 -46.39 -20.85
C LYS A 201 23.87 -47.74 -20.83
N PRO A 202 23.22 -48.87 -21.18
CA PRO A 202 23.93 -50.13 -21.32
C PRO A 202 24.91 -49.99 -22.48
N VAL A 203 26.19 -50.25 -22.22
CA VAL A 203 27.17 -50.53 -23.27
C VAL A 203 26.58 -51.65 -24.11
N ARG A 204 26.12 -51.34 -25.33
CA ARG A 204 25.76 -52.36 -26.32
C ARG A 204 27.04 -53.18 -26.51
N LYS A 205 27.10 -54.35 -25.87
CA LYS A 205 28.13 -55.35 -26.14
C LYS A 205 28.02 -55.66 -27.62
N ALA A 206 29.00 -55.22 -28.39
CA ALA A 206 29.19 -55.64 -29.76
C ALA A 206 29.17 -57.17 -29.76
N SER A 207 28.23 -57.76 -30.49
CA SER A 207 28.16 -59.20 -30.71
C SER A 207 29.35 -59.62 -31.56
N ALA A 208 30.50 -59.81 -30.91
CA ALA A 208 31.65 -60.46 -31.49
C ALA A 208 31.50 -61.98 -31.30
N GLY A 209 31.46 -62.70 -32.42
CA GLY A 209 31.97 -64.07 -32.49
C GLY A 209 30.98 -65.21 -32.22
N LYS A 210 30.31 -65.66 -33.29
CA LYS A 210 30.20 -67.11 -33.55
C LYS A 210 31.05 -67.44 -34.77
N ARG A 211 32.33 -67.75 -34.54
CA ARG A 211 33.05 -68.71 -35.38
C ARG A 211 33.04 -70.02 -34.60
N ALA A 212 32.29 -70.99 -35.11
CA ALA A 212 32.30 -72.36 -34.62
C ALA A 212 33.60 -73.05 -35.08
N PRO A 213 34.23 -73.89 -34.26
CA PRO A 213 35.20 -74.85 -34.75
C PRO A 213 34.47 -76.10 -35.23
N LEU A 214 34.81 -76.58 -36.43
CA LEU A 214 35.17 -77.95 -36.77
C LEU A 214 35.68 -77.95 -38.21
#